data_AF-A0A7M7P8P1-F1
#
_entry.id   AF-A0A7M7P8P1-F1
#
_cell.length_a   1.000
_cell.length_b   1.000
_cell.length_c   1.000
_cell.angle_alpha   90.00
_cell.angle_beta   90.00
_cell.angle_gamma   90.00
#
_symmetry.space_group_name_H-M   'P 1'
#
loop_
_entity.id
_entity.type
_entity.pdbx_description
1 polymer ?
#
loop_
_entity_poly.entity_id
_entity_poly.type
_entity_poly.pdbx_seq_one_letter_code
_entity_poly.pdbx_strand_id
1 'polypeptide(L)'
;MWSLGVIIYIMLCGYPPFYPDTPSRQLSKDMRHKIMAGQYEFPTEEWSLISDEAKDVVKRLLRVDPTERLTIEELCSHPWLRENSAPNTELHSPAIMLDKNMLDDAKQIHSEQLTAMRIPDKKVMLKPVAKANNPIVRKRILTRGQSIDNKIGEEQPPKKQNRENPEGVTCLRNIIAHCIVPPKDANGEDALCELMKRACQYNRDCPSLDKALNNLSWNGEQFCDKVDRSELALLLKDIVDQKERHEKC
;
A
#
# COMPACT_ATOMS: atom_id res chain seq x y z
N MET A 1 -25.74 -12.75 0.54
CA MET A 1 -26.12 -12.94 1.95
C MET A 1 -25.65 -11.80 2.84
N TRP A 2 -24.34 -11.52 2.99
CA TRP A 2 -23.88 -10.38 3.82
C TRP A 2 -24.50 -9.04 3.41
N SER A 3 -24.44 -8.70 2.11
CA SER A 3 -25.06 -7.47 1.58
C SER A 3 -26.54 -7.38 1.90
N LEU A 4 -27.25 -8.51 1.87
CA LEU A 4 -28.67 -8.59 2.19
C LEU A 4 -28.91 -8.27 3.67
N GLY A 5 -28.07 -8.79 4.57
CA GLY A 5 -28.13 -8.45 6.00
C GLY A 5 -27.93 -6.95 6.26
N VAL A 6 -26.97 -6.33 5.56
CA VAL A 6 -26.74 -4.87 5.68
C VAL A 6 -27.93 -4.07 5.16
N ILE A 7 -28.50 -4.45 4.01
CA ILE A 7 -29.67 -3.78 3.44
C ILE A 7 -30.89 -3.92 4.36
N ILE A 8 -31.16 -5.12 4.88
CA ILE A 8 -32.27 -5.35 5.81
C ILE A 8 -32.09 -4.51 7.08
N TYR A 9 -30.89 -4.47 7.65
CA TYR A 9 -30.58 -3.62 8.81
C TYR A 9 -30.94 -2.15 8.52
N ILE A 10 -30.44 -1.63 7.39
CA ILE A 10 -30.70 -0.24 6.97
C ILE A 10 -32.19 0.00 6.75
N MET A 11 -32.93 -0.92 6.13
CA MET A 11 -34.37 -0.77 5.92
C MET A 11 -35.16 -0.72 7.23
N LEU A 12 -34.72 -1.45 8.25
CA LEU A 12 -35.41 -1.53 9.54
C LEU A 12 -35.18 -0.28 10.41
N CYS A 13 -33.96 0.24 10.48
CA CYS A 13 -33.63 1.36 11.40
C CYS A 13 -33.16 2.65 10.72
N GLY A 14 -32.83 2.64 9.43
CA GLY A 14 -32.47 3.83 8.65
C GLY A 14 -30.97 4.16 8.56
N TYR A 15 -30.09 3.40 9.22
CA TYR A 15 -28.64 3.67 9.26
C TYR A 15 -27.82 2.37 9.08
N PRO A 16 -26.54 2.43 8.67
CA PRO A 16 -25.73 1.24 8.48
C PRO A 16 -25.34 0.57 9.83
N PRO A 17 -25.18 -0.77 9.87
CA PRO A 17 -24.81 -1.49 11.09
C PRO A 17 -23.39 -1.18 11.58
N PHE A 18 -22.52 -0.70 10.69
CA PHE A 18 -21.16 -0.31 11.02
C PHE A 18 -20.96 1.16 10.65
N TYR A 19 -20.68 1.98 11.66
CA TYR A 19 -20.35 3.39 11.51
C TYR A 19 -19.01 3.69 12.21
N PRO A 20 -18.26 4.68 11.72
CA PRO A 20 -17.02 5.08 12.35
C PRO A 20 -17.29 5.86 13.66
N ASP A 21 -16.52 5.58 14.72
CA ASP A 21 -16.65 6.29 16.01
C ASP A 21 -16.20 7.76 15.90
N THR A 22 -15.40 8.08 14.90
CA THR A 22 -14.96 9.44 14.57
C THR A 22 -15.54 9.83 13.21
N PRO A 23 -16.11 11.03 13.04
CA PRO A 23 -16.64 11.49 11.76
C PRO A 23 -15.51 11.56 10.72
N SER A 24 -15.40 10.50 9.94
CA SER A 24 -14.43 10.30 8.88
C SER A 24 -15.15 9.60 7.75
N ARG A 25 -15.11 10.17 6.54
CA ARG A 25 -15.69 9.55 5.33
C ARG A 25 -14.93 8.32 4.85
N GLN A 26 -13.75 8.04 5.41
CA GLN A 26 -12.93 6.89 5.03
C GLN A 26 -13.17 5.71 5.97
N LEU A 27 -13.09 4.49 5.44
CA LEU A 27 -12.98 3.26 6.22
C LEU A 27 -11.84 3.34 7.23
N SER A 28 -12.17 3.72 8.46
CA SER A 28 -11.21 3.79 9.56
C SER A 28 -10.74 2.37 9.92
N LYS A 29 -9.54 2.28 10.51
CA LYS A 29 -9.04 1.00 11.02
C LYS A 29 -10.04 0.38 12.00
N ASP A 30 -10.64 1.19 12.85
CA ASP A 30 -11.59 0.73 13.86
C ASP A 30 -12.87 0.18 13.23
N MET A 31 -13.40 0.83 12.19
CA MET A 31 -14.55 0.31 11.45
C MET A 31 -14.22 -1.03 10.79
N ARG A 32 -13.03 -1.18 10.19
CA ARG A 32 -12.57 -2.48 9.66
C ARG A 32 -12.49 -3.54 10.75
N HIS A 33 -11.98 -3.21 11.94
CA HIS A 33 -11.96 -4.13 13.06
C HIS A 33 -13.37 -4.55 13.49
N LYS A 34 -14.32 -3.62 13.59
CA LYS A 34 -15.73 -3.92 13.91
C LYS A 34 -16.34 -4.88 12.90
N ILE A 35 -16.11 -4.68 11.61
CA ILE A 35 -16.60 -5.56 10.54
C ILE A 35 -15.98 -6.95 10.66
N MET A 36 -14.66 -7.03 10.84
CA MET A 36 -13.94 -8.29 10.97
C MET A 36 -14.31 -9.05 12.26
N ALA A 37 -14.70 -8.32 13.31
CA ALA A 37 -15.19 -8.89 14.55
C ALA A 37 -16.72 -9.15 14.56
N GLY A 38 -17.45 -8.70 13.54
CA GLY A 38 -18.91 -8.75 13.51
C GLY A 38 -19.57 -7.95 14.63
N GLN A 39 -18.92 -6.88 15.09
CA GLN A 39 -19.39 -6.04 16.18
C GLN A 39 -20.30 -4.93 15.64
N TYR A 40 -21.59 -5.07 15.89
CA TYR A 40 -22.62 -4.07 15.69
C TYR A 40 -23.68 -4.25 16.77
N GLU A 41 -24.50 -3.22 16.97
CA GLU A 41 -25.48 -3.17 18.06
C GLU A 41 -26.88 -2.94 17.49
N PHE A 42 -27.89 -3.10 18.35
CA PHE A 42 -29.29 -2.80 18.04
C PHE A 42 -29.78 -1.73 19.03
N PRO A 43 -29.53 -0.43 18.76
CA PRO A 43 -29.92 0.66 19.65
C PRO A 43 -31.40 0.63 20.01
N THR A 44 -31.70 0.78 21.31
CA THR A 44 -33.06 0.63 21.84
C THR A 44 -34.06 1.63 21.26
N GLU A 45 -33.60 2.83 20.86
CA GLU A 45 -34.46 3.90 20.33
C GLU A 45 -35.26 3.43 19.10
N GLU A 46 -34.61 2.77 18.15
CA GLU A 46 -35.25 2.29 16.90
C GLU A 46 -35.57 0.79 16.95
N TRP A 47 -34.78 0.00 17.68
CA TRP A 47 -34.91 -1.47 17.69
C TRP A 47 -35.85 -2.02 18.77
N SER A 48 -36.42 -1.17 19.62
CA SER A 48 -37.46 -1.56 20.57
C SER A 48 -38.75 -2.02 19.88
N LEU A 49 -39.07 -1.42 18.73
CA LEU A 49 -40.29 -1.71 17.94
C LEU A 49 -40.10 -2.85 16.93
N ILE A 50 -38.86 -3.26 16.69
CA ILE A 50 -38.51 -4.29 15.71
C ILE A 50 -38.57 -5.67 16.38
N SER A 51 -39.23 -6.63 15.71
CA SER A 51 -39.40 -7.99 16.22
C SER A 51 -38.07 -8.73 16.39
N ASP A 52 -38.03 -9.66 17.33
CA ASP A 52 -36.81 -10.43 17.60
C ASP A 52 -36.48 -11.40 16.46
N GLU A 53 -37.48 -11.86 15.70
CA GLU A 53 -37.27 -12.65 14.48
C GLU A 53 -36.53 -11.85 13.40
N ALA A 54 -36.83 -10.56 13.26
CA ALA A 54 -36.13 -9.68 12.32
C ALA A 54 -34.66 -9.50 12.74
N LYS A 55 -34.42 -9.30 14.04
CA LYS A 55 -33.07 -9.21 14.62
C LYS A 55 -32.30 -10.50 14.44
N ASP A 56 -32.94 -11.67 14.59
CA ASP A 56 -32.31 -12.97 14.38
C ASP A 56 -31.85 -13.15 12.92
N VAL A 57 -32.70 -12.77 11.95
CA VAL A 57 -32.34 -12.78 10.52
C VAL A 57 -31.10 -11.95 10.25
N VAL A 58 -31.07 -10.71 10.74
CA VAL A 58 -29.91 -9.83 10.61
C VAL A 58 -28.66 -10.47 11.24
N LYS A 59 -28.80 -11.03 12.46
CA LYS A 59 -27.71 -11.71 13.17
C LYS A 59 -27.11 -12.86 12.38
N ARG A 60 -27.93 -13.69 11.75
CA ARG A 60 -27.47 -14.85 10.97
C ARG A 60 -26.92 -14.44 9.60
N LEU A 61 -27.40 -13.34 9.00
CA LEU A 61 -26.89 -12.82 7.74
C LEU A 61 -25.54 -12.10 7.89
N LEU A 62 -25.30 -11.47 9.04
CA LEU A 62 -24.06 -10.74 9.36
C LEU A 62 -23.06 -11.57 10.18
N ARG A 63 -23.11 -12.90 10.09
CA ARG A 63 -22.05 -13.77 10.62
C ARG A 63 -20.75 -13.55 9.84
N VAL A 64 -19.65 -13.36 10.58
CA VAL A 64 -18.30 -13.13 10.04
C VAL A 64 -17.86 -14.34 9.22
N ASP A 65 -17.99 -15.54 9.79
CA ASP A 65 -17.73 -16.79 9.08
C ASP A 65 -18.76 -16.98 7.95
N PRO A 66 -18.33 -17.05 6.68
CA PRO A 66 -19.24 -17.29 5.56
C PRO A 66 -19.96 -18.65 5.64
N THR A 67 -19.39 -19.64 6.32
CA THR A 67 -19.95 -21.01 6.43
C THR A 67 -21.06 -21.10 7.47
N GLU A 68 -21.03 -20.24 8.50
CA GLU A 68 -22.11 -20.12 9.50
C GLU A 68 -23.23 -19.17 9.04
N ARG A 69 -23.06 -18.52 7.90
CA ARG A 69 -23.99 -17.50 7.42
C ARG A 69 -25.24 -18.14 6.83
N LEU A 70 -26.39 -17.57 7.18
CA LEU A 70 -27.69 -18.01 6.67
C LEU A 70 -27.68 -18.09 5.14
N THR A 71 -28.10 -19.23 4.62
CA THR A 71 -28.31 -19.45 3.19
C THR A 71 -29.62 -18.78 2.74
N ILE A 72 -29.78 -18.60 1.42
CA ILE A 72 -30.99 -17.98 0.89
C ILE A 72 -32.24 -18.86 1.12
N GLU A 73 -32.08 -20.17 1.05
CA GLU A 73 -33.15 -21.15 1.27
C GLU A 73 -33.64 -21.11 2.72
N GLU A 74 -32.71 -21.09 3.67
CA GLU A 74 -33.02 -20.95 5.10
C GLU A 74 -33.71 -19.61 5.38
N LEU A 75 -33.25 -18.52 4.77
CA LEU A 75 -33.87 -17.19 4.90
C LEU A 75 -35.32 -17.19 4.40
N CYS A 76 -35.58 -17.75 3.21
CA CYS A 76 -36.94 -17.84 2.67
C CYS A 76 -37.85 -18.73 3.52
N SER A 77 -37.28 -19.70 4.23
CA SER A 77 -38.01 -20.55 5.18
C SER A 77 -38.17 -19.93 6.57
N HIS A 78 -37.50 -18.80 6.85
CA HIS A 78 -37.48 -18.18 8.17
C HIS A 78 -38.87 -17.64 8.55
N PRO A 79 -39.33 -17.80 9.80
CA PRO A 79 -40.64 -17.30 10.26
C PRO A 79 -40.87 -15.82 9.97
N TRP A 80 -39.82 -15.00 10.02
CA TRP A 80 -39.91 -13.57 9.69
C TRP A 80 -40.39 -13.28 8.27
N LEU A 81 -40.08 -14.15 7.29
CA LEU A 81 -40.51 -14.02 5.89
C LEU A 81 -41.73 -14.87 5.55
N ARG A 82 -42.09 -15.86 6.40
CA ARG A 82 -43.24 -16.73 6.14
C ARG A 82 -44.54 -16.00 6.49
N GLU A 83 -45.42 -15.92 5.50
CA GLU A 83 -46.85 -15.54 5.55
C GLU A 83 -47.26 -14.43 6.55
N ASN A 84 -47.57 -13.24 6.01
CA ASN A 84 -48.41 -12.17 6.60
C ASN A 84 -48.17 -11.77 8.06
N SER A 85 -47.03 -12.12 8.65
CA SER A 85 -46.70 -11.87 10.05
C SER A 85 -45.91 -10.58 10.26
N ALA A 86 -45.74 -9.76 9.20
CA ALA A 86 -45.16 -8.43 9.34
C ALA A 86 -46.16 -7.53 10.09
N PRO A 87 -45.84 -7.07 11.31
CA PRO A 87 -46.72 -6.16 12.02
C PRO A 87 -46.76 -4.81 11.28
N ASN A 88 -47.91 -4.14 11.30
CA ASN A 88 -48.06 -2.78 10.78
C ASN A 88 -47.43 -1.74 11.72
N THR A 89 -46.22 -2.01 12.19
CA THR A 89 -45.45 -1.12 13.06
C THR A 89 -44.80 -0.04 12.20
N GLU A 90 -45.10 1.22 12.48
CA GLU A 90 -44.42 2.33 11.82
C GLU A 90 -42.95 2.37 12.23
N LEU A 91 -42.06 2.41 11.25
CA LEU A 91 -40.63 2.50 11.47
C LEU A 91 -40.16 3.95 11.27
N HIS A 92 -39.18 4.37 12.06
CA HIS A 92 -38.53 5.67 11.90
C HIS A 92 -37.53 5.71 10.74
N SER A 93 -37.26 4.56 10.11
CA SER A 93 -36.27 4.44 9.03
C SER A 93 -36.49 5.41 7.87
N PRO A 94 -37.73 5.70 7.38
CA PRO A 94 -37.91 6.67 6.30
C PRO A 94 -37.52 8.10 6.72
N ALA A 95 -37.79 8.48 7.98
CA ALA A 95 -37.43 9.78 8.54
C ALA A 95 -35.92 9.97 8.62
N ILE A 96 -35.19 8.92 9.00
CA ILE A 96 -33.72 8.94 9.12
C ILE A 96 -33.07 8.96 7.72
N MET A 97 -33.62 8.21 6.76
CA MET A 97 -33.10 8.16 5.37
C MET A 97 -33.34 9.43 4.55
N LEU A 98 -34.22 10.34 5.00
CA LEU A 98 -34.49 11.61 4.31
C LEU A 98 -33.27 12.55 4.31
N ASP A 99 -32.31 12.36 5.22
CA ASP A 99 -31.02 13.04 5.15
C ASP A 99 -30.16 12.44 4.03
N LYS A 100 -30.09 13.15 2.90
CA LYS A 100 -29.28 12.76 1.74
C LYS A 100 -27.81 12.52 2.09
N ASN A 101 -27.23 13.29 3.01
CA ASN A 101 -25.82 13.15 3.35
C ASN A 101 -25.57 11.81 4.05
N MET A 102 -26.42 11.46 5.03
CA MET A 102 -26.35 10.18 5.73
C MET A 102 -26.53 8.99 4.77
N LEU A 103 -27.47 9.11 3.82
CA LEU A 103 -27.70 8.05 2.85
C LEU A 103 -26.51 7.85 1.89
N ASP A 104 -25.88 8.93 1.44
CA ASP A 104 -24.72 8.84 0.56
C ASP A 104 -23.48 8.32 1.28
N ASP A 105 -23.27 8.72 2.54
CA ASP A 105 -22.22 8.15 3.40
C ASP A 105 -22.45 6.65 3.62
N ALA A 106 -23.70 6.22 3.88
CA ALA A 106 -24.03 4.81 4.03
C ALA A 106 -23.74 4.00 2.76
N LYS A 107 -24.04 4.54 1.57
CA LYS A 107 -23.71 3.90 0.28
C LYS A 107 -22.21 3.75 0.09
N GLN A 108 -21.45 4.80 0.36
CA GLN A 108 -19.99 4.81 0.21
C GLN A 108 -19.36 3.77 1.13
N ILE A 109 -19.74 3.78 2.41
CA ILE A 109 -19.26 2.82 3.41
C ILE A 109 -19.59 1.40 2.98
N HIS A 110 -20.84 1.13 2.55
CA HIS A 110 -21.23 -0.21 2.11
C HIS A 110 -20.37 -0.71 0.93
N SER A 111 -20.10 0.14 -0.06
CA SER A 111 -19.25 -0.19 -1.21
C SER A 111 -17.82 -0.57 -0.80
N GLU A 112 -17.23 0.20 0.11
CA GLU A 112 -15.89 -0.06 0.64
C GLU A 112 -15.83 -1.39 1.42
N GLN A 113 -16.85 -1.67 2.23
CA GLN A 113 -16.97 -2.92 2.99
C GLN A 113 -17.03 -4.15 2.09
N LEU A 114 -17.83 -4.09 1.02
CA LEU A 114 -17.94 -5.18 0.05
C LEU A 114 -16.60 -5.43 -0.66
N THR A 115 -15.87 -4.36 -0.97
CA THR A 115 -14.55 -4.46 -1.58
C THR A 115 -13.55 -5.14 -0.64
N ALA A 116 -13.58 -4.82 0.67
CA ALA A 116 -12.67 -5.40 1.65
C ALA A 116 -12.95 -6.89 1.95
N MET A 117 -14.21 -7.32 1.87
CA MET A 117 -14.64 -8.69 2.21
C MET A 117 -14.59 -9.66 1.02
N ARG A 118 -14.45 -9.15 -0.22
CA ARG A 118 -14.40 -9.98 -1.42
C ARG A 118 -12.99 -10.52 -1.64
N ILE A 119 -12.88 -11.83 -1.84
CA ILE A 119 -11.62 -12.44 -2.30
C ILE A 119 -11.38 -11.92 -3.74
N PRO A 120 -10.24 -11.30 -4.04
CA PRO A 120 -9.94 -10.86 -5.39
C PRO A 120 -9.90 -12.05 -6.34
N ASP A 121 -10.59 -11.94 -7.48
CA ASP A 121 -10.62 -12.99 -8.52
C ASP A 121 -9.20 -13.31 -9.04
N LYS A 122 -8.28 -12.35 -8.93
CA LYS A 122 -6.87 -12.52 -9.27
C LYS A 122 -6.10 -13.16 -8.11
N LYS A 123 -6.01 -14.49 -8.13
CA LYS A 123 -5.17 -15.27 -7.20
C LYS A 123 -3.68 -14.98 -7.45
N VAL A 124 -3.14 -13.96 -6.81
CA VAL A 124 -1.70 -13.68 -6.82
C VAL A 124 -1.02 -14.67 -5.87
N MET A 125 -0.31 -15.65 -6.42
CA MET A 125 0.55 -16.51 -5.62
C MET A 125 1.89 -15.81 -5.40
N LEU A 126 2.25 -15.61 -4.13
CA LEU A 126 3.54 -15.02 -3.79
C LEU A 126 4.66 -15.97 -4.23
N LYS A 127 5.66 -15.43 -4.93
CA LYS A 127 6.89 -16.19 -5.22
C LYS A 127 7.61 -16.48 -3.90
N PRO A 128 8.28 -17.64 -3.77
CA PRO A 128 9.19 -17.88 -2.65
C PRO A 128 10.18 -16.74 -2.47
N VAL A 129 10.46 -16.34 -1.24
CA VAL A 129 11.31 -15.17 -0.92
C VAL A 129 12.67 -15.23 -1.63
N ALA A 130 13.25 -16.42 -1.75
CA ALA A 130 14.52 -16.65 -2.45
C ALA A 130 14.48 -16.27 -3.95
N LYS A 131 13.31 -16.32 -4.59
CA LYS A 131 13.10 -15.95 -6.00
C LYS A 131 12.40 -14.60 -6.15
N ALA A 132 12.06 -13.95 -5.04
CA ALA A 132 11.36 -12.67 -5.04
C ALA A 132 12.36 -11.54 -5.27
N ASN A 133 12.17 -10.79 -6.36
CA ASN A 133 13.03 -9.67 -6.71
C ASN A 133 12.33 -8.35 -6.36
N ASN A 134 12.48 -7.87 -5.13
CA ASN A 134 11.96 -6.56 -4.72
C ASN A 134 13.06 -5.70 -4.06
N PRO A 135 12.95 -4.36 -4.11
CA PRO A 135 13.96 -3.45 -3.56
C PRO A 135 14.24 -3.66 -2.07
N ILE A 136 13.24 -4.10 -1.29
CA ILE A 136 13.35 -4.33 0.15
C ILE A 136 14.21 -5.57 0.44
N VAL A 137 13.99 -6.67 -0.27
CA VAL A 137 14.80 -7.90 -0.16
C VAL A 137 16.23 -7.61 -0.59
N ARG A 138 16.44 -6.88 -1.69
CA ARG A 138 17.79 -6.45 -2.12
C ARG A 138 18.51 -5.66 -1.03
N LYS A 139 17.86 -4.63 -0.46
CA LYS A 139 18.42 -3.84 0.64
C LYS A 139 18.74 -4.71 1.86
N ARG A 140 17.83 -5.60 2.27
CA ARG A 140 18.06 -6.47 3.45
C ARG A 140 19.15 -7.52 3.23
N ILE A 141 19.34 -8.03 2.01
CA ILE A 141 20.46 -8.91 1.67
C ILE A 141 21.79 -8.14 1.77
N LEU A 142 21.84 -6.91 1.22
CA LEU A 142 23.02 -6.05 1.29
C LEU A 142 23.38 -5.69 2.74
N THR A 143 22.40 -5.37 3.59
CA THR A 143 22.65 -5.04 5.01
C THR A 143 23.03 -6.28 5.84
N ARG A 144 22.50 -7.48 5.52
CA ARG A 144 22.94 -8.73 6.16
C ARG A 144 24.38 -9.11 5.78
N GLY A 145 24.84 -8.71 4.59
CA GLY A 145 26.22 -8.91 4.15
C GLY A 145 27.25 -8.03 4.87
N GLN A 146 26.83 -7.04 5.67
CA GLN A 146 27.72 -6.10 6.36
C GLN A 146 27.92 -6.41 7.87
N SER A 147 27.45 -7.56 8.37
CA SER A 147 27.54 -7.87 9.82
C SER A 147 27.96 -9.30 10.18
N ILE A 148 28.64 -10.04 9.29
CA ILE A 148 29.39 -11.24 9.72
C ILE A 148 30.69 -11.34 8.91
N ASP A 149 31.75 -10.71 9.39
CA ASP A 149 33.12 -11.13 9.09
C ASP A 149 33.43 -12.37 9.94
N ASN A 150 33.52 -13.54 9.29
CA ASN A 150 34.64 -14.47 9.36
C ASN A 150 34.26 -15.94 9.08
N LYS A 151 35.07 -16.54 8.18
CA LYS A 151 35.41 -17.96 8.04
C LYS A 151 34.31 -18.92 7.52
N ILE A 152 34.45 -19.36 6.27
CA ILE A 152 35.12 -20.62 5.85
C ILE A 152 34.98 -20.68 4.33
N GLY A 153 36.10 -20.97 3.64
CA GLY A 153 36.17 -21.04 2.20
C GLY A 153 35.49 -22.28 1.63
N GLU A 154 35.05 -22.15 0.37
CA GLU A 154 35.19 -23.17 -0.66
C GLU A 154 35.13 -22.43 -2.01
N GLU A 155 36.28 -22.36 -2.68
CA GLU A 155 36.38 -21.95 -4.08
C GLU A 155 35.68 -23.00 -4.95
N GLN A 156 34.82 -22.54 -5.87
CA GLN A 156 34.64 -23.12 -7.21
C GLN A 156 33.99 -22.06 -8.13
N PRO A 157 34.22 -22.16 -9.45
CA PRO A 157 34.76 -21.06 -10.26
C PRO A 157 33.69 -20.13 -10.83
N PRO A 158 34.05 -18.89 -11.23
CA PRO A 158 33.08 -17.93 -11.76
C PRO A 158 32.59 -18.40 -13.12
N LYS A 159 31.34 -18.88 -13.18
CA LYS A 159 30.61 -19.00 -14.44
C LYS A 159 30.35 -17.59 -14.98
N LYS A 160 31.12 -17.24 -16.00
CA LYS A 160 31.00 -16.07 -16.87
C LYS A 160 29.52 -15.67 -17.09
N GLN A 161 29.14 -14.52 -16.53
CA GLN A 161 28.07 -13.67 -17.04
C GLN A 161 28.65 -12.27 -17.28
N ASN A 162 29.26 -12.13 -18.46
CA ASN A 162 29.47 -10.86 -19.18
C ASN A 162 28.13 -10.58 -19.90
N ARG A 163 27.48 -9.41 -19.96
CA ARG A 163 27.73 -7.97 -19.73
C ARG A 163 26.36 -7.36 -19.32
N GLU A 164 26.22 -6.29 -18.54
CA GLU A 164 26.37 -4.87 -18.90
C GLU A 164 26.15 -4.01 -17.63
N ASN A 165 26.90 -2.91 -17.53
CA ASN A 165 27.32 -2.09 -16.37
C ASN A 165 26.19 -1.48 -15.48
N PRO A 166 25.63 -2.19 -14.46
CA PRO A 166 24.57 -1.65 -13.59
C PRO A 166 25.16 -0.74 -12.49
N GLU A 167 26.46 -0.86 -12.24
CA GLU A 167 27.18 -0.20 -11.17
C GLU A 167 27.48 1.26 -11.55
N GLY A 168 27.80 1.55 -12.82
CA GLY A 168 28.04 2.90 -13.32
C GLY A 168 26.83 3.83 -13.16
N VAL A 169 25.64 3.40 -13.61
CA VAL A 169 24.39 4.20 -13.49
C VAL A 169 23.96 4.33 -12.03
N THR A 170 24.13 3.27 -11.22
CA THR A 170 23.81 3.31 -9.79
C THR A 170 24.69 4.31 -9.03
N CYS A 171 25.97 4.41 -9.36
CA CYS A 171 26.87 5.41 -8.77
C CYS A 171 26.43 6.84 -9.09
N LEU A 172 26.03 7.13 -10.34
CA LEU A 172 25.52 8.45 -10.72
C LEU A 172 24.23 8.81 -9.99
N ARG A 173 23.29 7.85 -9.86
CA ARG A 173 22.04 8.04 -9.10
C ARG A 173 22.27 8.30 -7.62
N ASN A 174 23.28 7.66 -7.02
CA ASN A 174 23.63 7.90 -5.61
C ASN A 174 24.15 9.34 -5.39
N ILE A 175 24.90 9.90 -6.34
CA ILE A 175 25.34 11.30 -6.26
C ILE A 175 24.14 12.25 -6.38
N ILE A 176 23.23 12.00 -7.33
CA ILE A 176 22.00 12.80 -7.49
C ILE A 176 21.19 12.78 -6.18
N ALA A 177 21.06 11.62 -5.52
CA ALA A 177 20.38 11.53 -4.24
C ALA A 177 21.04 12.36 -3.13
N HIS A 178 22.37 12.36 -3.07
CA HIS A 178 23.15 13.17 -2.11
C HIS A 178 23.02 14.67 -2.36
N CYS A 179 22.87 15.09 -3.63
CA CYS A 179 22.62 16.48 -3.99
C CYS A 179 21.20 16.96 -3.63
N ILE A 180 20.19 16.10 -3.78
CA ILE A 180 18.78 16.43 -3.47
C ILE A 180 18.52 16.39 -1.96
N VAL A 181 19.11 15.41 -1.26
CA VAL A 181 18.95 15.20 0.18
C VAL A 181 20.32 15.08 0.83
N PRO A 182 20.97 16.19 1.19
CA PRO A 182 22.27 16.15 1.84
C PRO A 182 22.14 15.56 3.26
N PRO A 183 23.02 14.62 3.66
CA PRO A 183 23.04 14.11 5.02
C PRO A 183 23.38 15.21 6.04
N LYS A 184 22.83 15.11 7.25
CA LYS A 184 22.92 16.14 8.31
C LYS A 184 24.30 16.22 8.99
N ASP A 185 25.25 15.38 8.58
CA ASP A 185 26.53 15.22 9.26
C ASP A 185 27.59 16.19 8.71
N ALA A 186 28.49 16.67 9.57
CA ALA A 186 29.44 17.76 9.31
C ALA A 186 30.50 17.49 8.20
N ASN A 187 30.52 16.31 7.58
CA ASN A 187 31.49 15.89 6.55
C ASN A 187 30.85 15.70 5.16
N GLY A 188 29.78 16.43 4.85
CA GLY A 188 29.00 16.25 3.61
C GLY A 188 29.75 16.48 2.30
N GLU A 189 30.86 17.23 2.31
CA GLU A 189 31.70 17.51 1.14
C GLU A 189 32.69 16.36 0.85
N ASP A 190 33.29 15.77 1.88
CA ASP A 190 34.17 14.60 1.74
C ASP A 190 33.40 13.39 1.21
N ALA A 191 32.17 13.19 1.71
CA ALA A 191 31.29 12.12 1.24
C ALA A 191 30.88 12.29 -0.23
N LEU A 192 30.66 13.53 -0.68
CA LEU A 192 30.36 13.83 -2.08
C LEU A 192 31.56 13.55 -2.99
N CYS A 193 32.77 13.93 -2.55
CA CYS A 193 34.00 13.67 -3.30
C CYS A 193 34.28 12.17 -3.43
N GLU A 194 34.04 11.39 -2.38
CA GLU A 194 34.23 9.93 -2.41
C GLU A 194 33.22 9.23 -3.34
N LEU A 195 31.97 9.67 -3.34
CA LEU A 195 30.95 9.20 -4.28
C LEU A 195 31.33 9.56 -5.72
N MET A 196 31.90 10.75 -5.95
CA MET A 196 32.34 11.19 -7.27
C MET A 196 33.53 10.38 -7.78
N LYS A 197 34.55 10.14 -6.95
CA LYS A 197 35.68 9.24 -7.26
C LYS A 197 35.18 7.86 -7.71
N ARG A 198 34.23 7.29 -6.97
CA ARG A 198 33.62 6.01 -7.30
C ARG A 198 32.90 6.09 -8.65
N ALA A 199 32.09 7.11 -8.88
CA ALA A 199 31.40 7.28 -10.17
C ALA A 199 32.37 7.42 -11.35
N CYS A 200 33.49 8.12 -11.20
CA CYS A 200 34.51 8.24 -12.24
C CYS A 200 35.20 6.90 -12.55
N GLN A 201 35.44 6.05 -11.54
CA GLN A 201 36.04 4.72 -11.74
C GLN A 201 35.16 3.81 -12.61
N TYR A 202 33.84 3.80 -12.39
CA TYR A 202 32.90 2.95 -13.14
C TYR A 202 32.46 3.56 -14.49
N ASN A 203 32.75 4.85 -14.73
CA ASN A 203 32.31 5.59 -15.91
C ASN A 203 33.48 6.15 -16.74
N ARG A 204 34.67 5.53 -16.66
CA ARG A 204 35.89 5.93 -17.40
C ARG A 204 35.71 6.05 -18.92
N ASP A 205 34.72 5.34 -19.47
CA ASP A 205 34.43 5.31 -20.90
C ASP A 205 33.36 6.33 -21.32
N CYS A 206 33.06 7.35 -20.50
CA CYS A 206 32.01 8.34 -20.75
C CYS A 206 32.57 9.76 -20.96
N PRO A 207 32.79 10.20 -22.22
CA PRO A 207 33.31 11.54 -22.52
C PRO A 207 32.39 12.67 -22.03
N SER A 208 31.09 12.41 -21.92
CA SER A 208 30.09 13.37 -21.41
C SER A 208 30.29 13.65 -19.91
N LEU A 209 30.71 12.64 -19.13
CA LEU A 209 31.00 12.81 -17.71
C LEU A 209 32.29 13.61 -17.51
N ASP A 210 33.34 13.30 -18.27
CA ASP A 210 34.61 14.04 -18.20
C ASP A 210 34.45 15.52 -18.58
N LYS A 211 33.62 15.82 -19.59
CA LYS A 211 33.26 17.21 -19.94
C LYS A 211 32.51 17.92 -18.82
N ALA A 212 31.54 17.25 -18.20
CA ALA A 212 30.76 17.83 -17.09
C ALA A 212 31.64 18.08 -15.86
N LEU A 213 32.58 17.19 -15.57
CA LEU A 213 33.52 17.30 -14.45
C LEU A 213 34.57 18.41 -14.66
N ASN A 214 35.07 18.57 -15.88
CA ASN A 214 35.97 19.67 -16.23
C ASN A 214 35.28 21.05 -16.08
N ASN A 215 34.00 21.14 -16.44
CA ASN A 215 33.22 22.38 -16.27
C ASN A 215 32.95 22.73 -14.79
N LEU A 216 32.99 21.72 -13.91
CA LEU A 216 32.79 21.87 -12.47
C LEU A 216 34.12 21.92 -11.68
N SER A 217 35.25 22.17 -12.36
CA SER A 217 36.59 22.25 -11.76
C SER A 217 36.97 21.01 -10.92
N TRP A 218 36.60 19.81 -11.37
CA TRP A 218 36.96 18.55 -10.70
C TRP A 218 38.39 18.13 -11.07
N ASN A 219 39.26 17.99 -10.07
CA ASN A 219 40.68 17.65 -10.27
C ASN A 219 41.00 16.14 -10.21
N GLY A 220 39.98 15.28 -10.08
CA GLY A 220 40.13 13.84 -9.90
C GLY A 220 39.97 13.37 -8.45
N GLU A 221 40.19 14.26 -7.48
CA GLU A 221 40.08 13.93 -6.06
C GLU A 221 39.07 14.79 -5.31
N GLN A 222 38.96 16.07 -5.66
CA GLN A 222 38.08 17.06 -5.03
C GLN A 222 37.63 18.12 -6.05
N PHE A 223 36.61 18.90 -5.69
CA PHE A 223 36.23 20.08 -6.46
C PHE A 223 37.08 21.27 -6.02
N CYS A 224 37.69 21.97 -6.97
CA CYS A 224 38.52 23.13 -6.67
C CYS A 224 37.68 24.36 -6.25
N ASP A 225 36.42 24.41 -6.68
CA ASP A 225 35.48 25.52 -6.43
C ASP A 225 34.22 25.02 -5.69
N LYS A 226 33.47 25.95 -5.09
CA LYS A 226 32.17 25.63 -4.47
C LYS A 226 31.20 25.13 -5.54
N VAL A 227 30.87 23.85 -5.49
CA VAL A 227 29.97 23.21 -6.44
C VAL A 227 28.52 23.57 -6.14
N ASP A 228 27.80 24.05 -7.15
CA ASP A 228 26.35 24.09 -7.10
C ASP A 228 25.80 22.66 -7.23
N ARG A 229 25.28 22.15 -6.11
CA ARG A 229 24.72 20.79 -6.01
C ARG A 229 23.52 20.59 -6.93
N SER A 230 22.78 21.65 -7.25
CA SER A 230 21.62 21.60 -8.14
C SER A 230 22.06 21.45 -9.59
N GLU A 231 23.09 22.19 -9.99
CA GLU A 231 23.69 22.12 -11.32
C GLU A 231 24.32 20.74 -11.57
N LEU A 232 25.07 20.23 -10.59
CA LEU A 232 25.64 18.88 -10.65
C LEU A 232 24.55 17.81 -10.80
N ALA A 233 23.46 17.89 -10.03
CA ALA A 233 22.37 16.91 -10.10
C ALA A 233 21.67 16.91 -11.47
N LEU A 234 21.50 18.09 -12.09
CA LEU A 234 20.89 18.21 -13.42
C LEU A 234 21.79 17.63 -14.51
N LEU A 235 23.09 17.90 -14.47
CA LEU A 235 24.05 17.35 -15.42
C LEU A 235 24.15 15.82 -15.32
N LEU A 236 24.21 15.29 -14.09
CA LEU A 236 24.25 13.85 -13.87
C LEU A 236 22.95 13.16 -14.28
N LYS A 237 21.80 13.82 -14.12
CA LYS A 237 20.51 13.30 -14.57
C LYS A 237 20.47 13.15 -16.08
N ASP A 238 20.95 14.15 -16.83
CA ASP A 238 21.00 14.06 -18.30
C ASP A 238 21.92 12.92 -18.77
N ILE A 239 23.07 12.73 -18.11
CA ILE A 239 24.00 11.62 -18.41
C ILE A 239 23.35 10.26 -18.12
N VAL A 240 22.60 10.13 -17.02
CA VAL A 240 21.84 8.90 -16.71
C VAL A 240 20.78 8.65 -17.77
N ASP A 241 20.02 9.67 -18.17
CA ASP A 241 18.98 9.56 -19.20
C ASP A 241 19.55 9.23 -20.59
N GLN A 242 20.78 9.67 -20.90
CA GLN A 242 21.49 9.29 -22.13
C GLN A 242 21.94 7.82 -22.09
N LYS A 243 22.49 7.35 -20.95
CA LYS A 243 22.91 5.96 -20.79
C LYS A 243 21.73 4.98 -20.82
N GLU A 244 20.62 5.32 -20.17
CA GLU A 244 19.40 4.50 -20.20
C GLU A 244 18.74 4.45 -21.59
N ARG A 245 18.90 5.52 -22.40
CA ARG A 245 18.42 5.54 -23.79
C ARG A 245 19.27 4.67 -24.72
N HIS A 246 20.58 4.64 -24.52
CA HIS A 246 21.48 3.76 -25.28
C HIS A 246 21.33 2.28 -24.95
N GLU A 247 20.84 1.92 -23.75
CA GLU A 247 20.56 0.52 -23.36
C GLU A 247 19.25 -0.04 -23.97
N LYS A 248 18.37 0.81 -24.50
CA LYS A 248 17.06 0.40 -25.05
C LYS A 248 17.04 0.22 -26.57
N CYS A 249 18.12 0.55 -27.27
CA CYS A 249 18.29 0.36 -28.72
C CYS A 249 19.25 -0.80 -28.99
#